data_AF-A0A6A4YZF5-F1
#
_entry.id   AF-A0A6A4YZF5-F1
#
_cell.length_a   1.000
_cell.length_b   1.000
_cell.length_c   1.000
_cell.angle_alpha   90.00
_cell.angle_beta   90.00
_cell.angle_gamma   90.00
#
_symmetry.space_group_name_H-M   'P 1'
#
loop_
_entity.id
_entity.type
_entity.pdbx_description
1 polymer ?
#
loop_
_entity_poly.entity_id
_entity_poly.type
_entity_poly.pdbx_seq_one_letter_code
_entity_poly.pdbx_strand_id
1 'polypeptide(L)'
;MKFFLLVAFTALAFAADDDRRGKRLIAMSDTSKVWLTPLEISDLESRSIGFVDATNGDWDKLAAFKTLREEVLHVTAKTFPSGPGYKAVVGAAIAKISTGDLKALLTEFVTKFATR
;
A
#
# COMPACT_ATOMS: atom_id res chain seq x y z
N MET A 1 -23.96 -15.27 -33.50
CA MET A 1 -24.76 -14.34 -32.67
C MET A 1 -24.06 -14.18 -31.32
N LYS A 2 -23.66 -12.95 -30.98
CA LYS A 2 -23.00 -12.60 -29.71
C LYS A 2 -24.05 -12.54 -28.61
N PHE A 3 -23.97 -13.42 -27.63
CA PHE A 3 -24.73 -13.29 -26.39
C PHE A 3 -23.81 -12.67 -25.33
N PHE A 4 -24.06 -11.40 -25.01
CA PHE A 4 -23.48 -10.73 -23.86
C PHE A 4 -24.14 -11.29 -22.60
N LEU A 5 -23.36 -12.02 -21.80
CA LEU A 5 -23.81 -12.52 -20.51
C LEU A 5 -23.50 -11.43 -19.46
N LEU A 6 -24.56 -10.75 -19.04
CA LEU A 6 -24.56 -9.71 -18.02
C LEU A 6 -24.25 -10.37 -16.66
N VAL A 7 -23.10 -10.06 -16.06
CA VAL A 7 -22.78 -10.51 -14.70
C VAL A 7 -23.48 -9.60 -13.71
N ALA A 8 -24.60 -10.07 -13.16
CA ALA A 8 -25.27 -9.42 -12.04
C ALA A 8 -24.49 -9.68 -10.75
N PHE A 9 -24.01 -8.62 -10.10
CA PHE A 9 -23.57 -8.69 -8.70
C PHE A 9 -24.81 -8.82 -7.81
N THR A 10 -25.14 -10.05 -7.41
CA THR A 10 -26.14 -10.27 -6.36
C THR A 10 -25.54 -9.86 -5.02
N ALA A 11 -26.00 -8.73 -4.49
CA ALA A 11 -25.83 -8.38 -3.09
C ALA A 11 -26.61 -9.40 -2.25
N LEU A 12 -25.91 -10.43 -1.76
CA LEU A 12 -26.43 -11.36 -0.77
C LEU A 12 -26.48 -10.62 0.57
N ALA A 13 -27.68 -10.22 0.97
CA ALA A 13 -27.99 -9.91 2.35
C ALA A 13 -27.85 -11.21 3.17
N PHE A 14 -26.73 -11.38 3.88
CA PHE A 14 -26.58 -12.45 4.85
C PHE A 14 -26.85 -11.92 6.25
N ALA A 15 -27.73 -12.65 6.93
CA ALA A 15 -28.09 -12.51 8.32
C ALA A 15 -26.85 -12.36 9.21
N ALA A 16 -26.98 -11.53 10.24
CA ALA A 16 -26.00 -11.38 11.31
C ALA A 16 -25.87 -12.70 12.07
N ASP A 17 -24.94 -13.54 11.64
CA ASP A 17 -24.47 -14.70 12.39
C ASP A 17 -23.11 -14.34 12.97
N ASP A 18 -22.99 -14.33 14.30
CA ASP A 18 -21.79 -13.97 15.06
C ASP A 18 -20.75 -15.09 15.02
N ASP A 19 -20.59 -15.74 13.87
CA ASP A 19 -19.64 -16.82 13.65
C ASP A 19 -18.32 -16.24 13.14
N ARG A 20 -17.60 -15.58 14.05
CA ARG A 20 -16.21 -15.13 13.88
C ARG A 20 -15.21 -16.27 14.02
N ARG A 21 -15.68 -17.48 14.35
CA ARG A 21 -14.82 -18.65 14.56
C ARG A 21 -14.13 -19.01 13.25
N GLY A 22 -12.81 -19.03 13.27
CA GLY A 22 -11.98 -19.34 12.11
C GLY A 22 -11.90 -18.23 11.06
N LYS A 23 -12.45 -17.03 11.32
CA LYS A 23 -12.34 -15.87 10.42
C LYS A 23 -11.29 -14.88 10.94
N ARG A 24 -10.70 -14.11 10.02
CA ARG A 24 -9.77 -13.01 10.31
C ARG A 24 -10.42 -11.69 9.91
N LEU A 25 -10.25 -10.64 10.70
CA LEU A 25 -10.73 -9.31 10.38
C LEU A 25 -9.77 -8.66 9.40
N ILE A 26 -10.20 -8.46 8.16
CA ILE A 26 -9.39 -7.90 7.10
C ILE A 26 -9.86 -6.47 6.81
N ALA A 27 -8.94 -5.52 6.89
CA ALA A 27 -9.16 -4.15 6.44
C ALA A 27 -8.95 -4.08 4.92
N MET A 28 -10.01 -3.69 4.22
CA MET A 28 -10.04 -3.54 2.76
C MET A 28 -9.81 -2.09 2.34
N SER A 29 -10.01 -1.14 3.26
CA SER A 29 -9.66 0.27 3.14
C SER A 29 -9.49 0.87 4.54
N ASP A 30 -9.10 2.15 4.62
CA ASP A 30 -9.00 2.88 5.90
C ASP A 30 -10.32 2.91 6.68
N THR A 31 -11.45 2.81 5.98
CA THR A 31 -12.80 2.92 6.55
C THR A 31 -13.60 1.63 6.54
N SER A 32 -13.09 0.56 5.91
CA SER A 32 -13.83 -0.71 5.77
C SER A 32 -13.04 -1.91 6.29
N LYS A 33 -13.70 -2.71 7.12
CA LYS A 33 -13.17 -3.95 7.70
C LYS A 33 -14.21 -5.05 7.58
N VAL A 34 -13.79 -6.25 7.19
CA VAL A 34 -14.67 -7.40 6.95
C VAL A 34 -14.05 -8.66 7.56
N TRP A 35 -14.86 -9.49 8.23
CA TRP A 35 -14.42 -10.80 8.72
C TRP A 35 -14.43 -11.80 7.56
N LEU A 36 -13.26 -12.31 7.19
CA LEU A 36 -13.08 -13.23 6.07
C LEU A 36 -12.53 -14.59 6.54
N THR A 37 -12.97 -15.64 5.87
CA THR A 37 -12.44 -16.99 6.02
C THR A 37 -11.05 -17.13 5.36
N PRO A 38 -10.26 -18.16 5.71
CA PRO A 38 -8.95 -18.38 5.09
C PRO A 38 -9.03 -18.57 3.56
N LEU A 39 -10.10 -19.17 3.05
CA LEU A 39 -10.31 -19.38 1.62
C LEU A 39 -10.56 -18.05 0.89
N GLU A 40 -11.37 -17.16 1.47
CA GLU A 40 -11.62 -15.82 0.92
C GLU A 40 -10.36 -14.96 0.94
N ILE A 41 -9.54 -15.08 1.98
CA ILE A 41 -8.24 -14.40 2.05
C ILE A 41 -7.30 -14.92 0.97
N SER A 42 -7.24 -16.23 0.77
CA SER A 42 -6.44 -16.82 -0.30
C SER A 42 -6.91 -16.39 -1.70
N ASP A 43 -8.21 -16.20 -1.91
CA ASP A 43 -8.73 -15.60 -3.16
C ASP A 43 -8.20 -14.19 -3.36
N LEU A 44 -8.22 -13.34 -2.33
CA LEU A 44 -7.67 -11.98 -2.38
C LEU A 44 -6.17 -11.98 -2.73
N GLU A 45 -5.39 -12.86 -2.10
CA GLU A 45 -3.96 -13.04 -2.39
C GLU A 45 -3.72 -13.48 -3.84
N SER A 46 -4.49 -14.45 -4.32
CA SER A 46 -4.39 -14.98 -5.69
C SER A 46 -4.69 -13.91 -6.74
N ARG A 47 -5.58 -12.98 -6.41
CA ARG A 47 -5.99 -11.85 -7.26
C ARG A 47 -5.10 -10.63 -7.08
N SER A 48 -4.04 -10.73 -6.28
CA SER A 48 -3.12 -9.63 -5.95
C SER A 48 -3.84 -8.39 -5.38
N ILE A 49 -4.94 -8.61 -4.66
CA ILE A 49 -5.66 -7.54 -3.98
C ILE A 49 -4.96 -7.30 -2.65
N GLY A 50 -4.41 -6.09 -2.46
CA GLY A 50 -3.76 -5.72 -1.21
C GLY A 50 -4.77 -5.60 -0.07
N PHE A 51 -4.45 -6.18 1.08
CA PHE A 51 -5.27 -6.10 2.29
C PHE A 51 -4.41 -6.10 3.54
N VAL A 52 -5.02 -5.69 4.67
CA VAL A 52 -4.35 -5.66 5.97
C VAL A 52 -5.10 -6.52 6.96
N ASP A 53 -4.40 -7.43 7.63
CA ASP A 53 -4.99 -8.21 8.73
C ASP A 53 -5.08 -7.37 10.01
N ALA A 54 -6.30 -7.08 10.43
CA ALA A 54 -6.65 -6.33 11.63
C ALA A 54 -7.21 -7.22 12.75
N THR A 55 -7.14 -8.55 12.65
CA THR A 55 -7.74 -9.51 13.60
C THR A 55 -7.36 -9.25 15.06
N ASN A 56 -6.09 -8.94 15.30
CA ASN A 56 -5.55 -8.77 16.66
C ASN A 56 -5.36 -7.29 17.05
N GLY A 57 -5.72 -6.34 16.17
CA GLY A 57 -5.41 -4.93 16.35
C GLY A 57 -3.91 -4.63 16.45
N ASP A 58 -3.04 -5.55 16.00
CA ASP A 58 -1.58 -5.38 16.14
C ASP A 58 -1.04 -4.20 15.33
N TRP A 59 -1.76 -3.77 14.30
CA TRP A 59 -1.49 -2.51 13.59
C TRP A 59 -1.82 -1.27 14.42
N ASP A 60 -2.85 -1.30 15.27
CA ASP A 60 -3.13 -0.21 16.21
C ASP A 60 -2.02 -0.15 17.28
N LYS A 61 -1.44 -1.31 17.62
CA LYS A 61 -0.25 -1.41 18.48
C LYS A 61 1.05 -1.03 17.76
N LEU A 62 1.07 -0.80 16.44
CA LEU A 62 2.29 -0.38 15.74
C LEU A 62 2.80 0.96 16.27
N ALA A 63 1.88 1.87 16.63
CA ALA A 63 2.25 3.12 17.29
C ALA A 63 2.92 2.84 18.65
N ALA A 64 2.38 1.92 19.44
CA ALA A 64 2.96 1.49 20.71
C ALA A 64 4.30 0.75 20.53
N PHE A 65 4.48 -0.04 19.47
CA PHE A 65 5.75 -0.68 19.15
C PHE A 65 6.79 0.34 18.66
N LYS A 66 6.37 1.41 17.98
CA LYS A 66 7.25 2.51 17.59
C LYS A 66 7.76 3.27 18.82
N THR A 67 6.87 3.60 19.76
CA THR A 67 7.27 4.23 21.03
C THR A 67 8.14 3.29 21.85
N LEU A 68 7.79 2.00 21.95
CA LEU A 68 8.59 0.99 22.66
C LEU A 68 9.98 0.81 22.02
N ARG A 69 10.09 0.90 20.69
CA ARG A 69 11.37 0.88 19.97
C ARG A 69 12.21 2.11 20.27
N GLU A 70 11.60 3.29 20.35
CA GLU A 70 12.30 4.54 20.68
C GLU A 70 12.76 4.56 22.15
N GLU A 71 11.93 4.08 23.07
CA GLU A 71 12.19 4.09 24.51
C GLU A 71 13.10 2.95 24.99
N VAL A 72 12.86 1.71 24.54
CA VAL A 72 13.56 0.51 25.06
C VAL A 72 14.83 0.19 24.29
N LEU A 73 14.81 0.36 22.96
CA LEU A 73 15.97 0.02 22.13
C LEU A 73 16.93 1.22 21.95
N HIS A 74 16.60 2.40 22.50
CA HIS A 74 17.35 3.64 22.36
C HIS A 74 17.89 3.85 20.94
N VAL A 75 17.10 3.43 19.92
CA VAL A 75 17.49 3.57 18.52
C VAL A 75 17.38 5.05 18.24
N THR A 76 18.49 5.76 18.47
CA THR A 76 18.61 7.18 18.20
C THR A 76 18.10 7.40 16.80
N ALA A 77 17.11 8.29 16.65
CA ALA A 77 16.54 8.61 15.35
C ALA A 77 17.70 8.89 14.39
N LYS A 78 17.80 8.09 13.32
CA LYS A 78 18.88 8.21 12.35
C LYS A 78 18.87 9.64 11.84
N THR A 79 19.90 10.41 12.17
CA THR A 79 20.06 11.77 11.69
C THR A 79 20.39 11.70 10.21
N PHE A 80 19.36 11.88 9.40
CA PHE A 80 19.56 12.07 7.97
C PHE A 80 20.22 13.43 7.75
N PRO A 81 21.24 13.52 6.90
CA PRO A 81 21.87 14.79 6.61
C PRO A 81 20.83 15.75 6.02
N SER A 82 20.82 17.00 6.49
CA SER A 82 19.89 18.06 6.06
C SER A 82 20.07 18.50 4.60
N GLY A 83 21.03 17.91 3.89
CA GLY A 83 21.31 18.16 2.50
C GLY A 83 22.26 17.12 1.91
N PRO A 84 22.59 17.23 0.62
CA PRO A 84 23.51 16.31 -0.03
C PRO A 84 24.90 16.39 0.60
N GLY A 85 25.46 15.24 0.97
CA GLY A 85 26.83 15.15 1.50
C GLY A 85 27.90 15.72 0.54
N TYR A 86 27.59 15.84 -0.75
CA TYR A 86 28.44 16.41 -1.78
C TYR A 86 27.73 17.52 -2.57
N LYS A 87 27.38 18.60 -1.88
CA LYS A 87 26.64 19.74 -2.45
C LYS A 87 27.24 20.28 -3.77
N ALA A 88 28.57 20.32 -3.89
CA ALA A 88 29.25 20.79 -5.10
C ALA A 88 29.04 19.85 -6.30
N VAL A 89 29.13 18.53 -6.08
CA VAL A 89 28.92 17.52 -7.13
C VAL A 89 27.47 17.53 -7.59
N VAL A 90 26.53 17.59 -6.63
CA VAL A 90 25.09 17.68 -6.93
C VAL A 90 24.76 18.98 -7.66
N GLY A 91 25.34 20.11 -7.23
CA GLY A 91 25.17 21.40 -7.92
C GLY A 91 25.71 21.37 -9.35
N ALA A 92 26.88 20.78 -9.57
CA ALA A 92 27.46 20.63 -10.91
C ALA A 92 26.65 19.67 -11.80
N ALA A 93 26.07 18.62 -11.23
CA ALA A 93 25.16 17.73 -11.95
C ALA A 93 23.88 18.45 -12.33
N ILE A 94 23.24 19.18 -11.40
CA ILE A 94 22.03 19.97 -11.65
C ILE A 94 22.28 21.04 -12.72
N ALA A 95 23.43 21.74 -12.66
CA ALA A 95 23.78 22.76 -13.65
C ALA A 95 23.96 22.20 -15.06
N LYS A 96 24.24 20.90 -15.20
CA LYS A 96 24.32 20.19 -16.50
C LYS A 96 22.98 19.66 -16.98
N ILE A 97 21.95 19.67 -16.14
CA ILE A 97 20.61 19.26 -16.53
C ILE A 97 19.92 20.44 -17.20
N SER A 98 19.70 20.34 -18.51
CA SER A 98 18.76 21.20 -19.22
C SER A 98 17.33 20.84 -18.78
N THR A 99 16.59 21.81 -18.23
CA THR A 99 15.19 21.61 -17.80
C THR A 99 14.28 21.23 -18.96
N GLY A 100 14.58 21.69 -20.18
CA GLY A 100 13.89 21.29 -21.41
C GLY A 100 14.08 19.81 -21.72
N ASP A 101 15.32 19.34 -21.67
CA ASP A 101 15.67 17.95 -21.98
C ASP A 101 15.13 17.00 -20.91
N LEU A 102 15.19 17.40 -19.63
CA LEU A 102 14.61 16.65 -18.52
C LEU A 102 13.09 16.48 -18.71
N LYS A 103 12.40 17.56 -19.08
CA LYS A 103 10.95 17.51 -19.35
C LYS A 103 10.64 16.59 -20.53
N ALA A 104 11.41 16.66 -21.61
CA ALA A 104 11.24 15.78 -22.76
C ALA A 104 11.42 14.30 -22.38
N LEU A 105 12.47 13.97 -21.62
CA LEU A 105 12.79 12.61 -21.20
C LEU A 105 11.75 12.05 -20.23
N LEU A 106 11.26 12.85 -19.28
CA LEU A 106 10.14 12.48 -18.40
C LEU A 106 8.85 12.26 -19.18
N THR A 107 8.56 13.12 -20.16
CA THR A 107 7.38 12.98 -21.01
C THR A 107 7.46 11.69 -21.81
N GLU A 108 8.60 11.43 -22.46
CA GLU A 108 8.83 10.19 -23.22
C GLU A 108 8.71 8.95 -22.34
N PHE A 109 9.28 8.98 -21.14
CA PHE A 109 9.17 7.89 -20.18
C PHE A 109 7.72 7.62 -19.79
N VAL A 110 6.98 8.66 -19.37
CA VAL A 110 5.56 8.51 -19.01
C VAL A 110 4.76 8.01 -20.20
N THR A 111 4.97 8.55 -21.39
CA THR A 111 4.27 8.09 -22.61
C THR A 111 4.56 6.63 -22.94
N LYS A 112 5.82 6.18 -22.79
CA LYS A 112 6.24 4.80 -23.08
C LYS A 112 5.61 3.77 -22.14
N PHE A 113 5.27 4.18 -20.91
CA PHE A 113 4.70 3.31 -19.89
C PHE A 113 3.24 3.64 -19.55
N ALA A 114 2.60 4.57 -20.24
CA ALA A 114 1.22 4.99 -19.97
C ALA A 114 0.16 3.91 -20.26
N THR A 115 0.52 2.86 -21.00
CA THR A 115 -0.38 1.77 -21.42
C THR A 115 0.02 0.40 -20.89
N ARG A 116 0.74 0.33 -19.77
CA ARG A 116 0.90 -0.91 -19.00
C ARG A 116 -0.13 -1.02 -17.90
#